data_AF-A0A842T3T5-F1
#
_entry.id   AF-A0A842T3T5-F1
#
_cell.length_a   1.000
_cell.length_b   1.000
_cell.length_c   1.000
_cell.angle_alpha   90.00
_cell.angle_beta   90.00
_cell.angle_gamma   90.00
#
_symmetry.space_group_name_H-M   'P 1'
#
loop_
_entity.id
_entity.type
_entity.pdbx_description
1 polymer ?
#
loop_
_entity_poly.entity_id
_entity_poly.type
_entity_poly.pdbx_seq_one_letter_code
_entity_poly.pdbx_strand_id
1 'polypeptide(L)'
;MIPYISFLQKARILIVDLLRDEIKSDELSEYLSQLKVVLKSGIIVYIRYNEYGEYGYQIKHSPEKNNFSRFDNFDDRWDVSTQPHHFHKGNAEVIASPMSGDPHHDIPLLVKFIKEGIINR
;
A
#
# COMPACT_ATOMS: atom_id res chain seq x y z
N MET A 1 -16.90 12.29 9.49
CA MET A 1 -16.69 10.86 9.20
C MET A 1 -15.69 10.76 8.07
N ILE A 2 -14.58 10.04 8.26
CA ILE A 2 -13.55 9.90 7.23
C ILE A 2 -14.11 9.01 6.13
N PRO A 3 -13.99 9.37 4.83
CA PRO A 3 -14.63 8.64 3.76
C PRO A 3 -13.77 7.43 3.32
N TYR A 4 -13.42 6.55 4.26
CA TYR A 4 -12.42 5.49 4.10
C TYR A 4 -12.78 4.47 3.02
N ILE A 5 -14.06 4.07 2.90
CA ILE A 5 -14.53 3.20 1.81
C ILE A 5 -14.35 3.90 0.45
N SER A 6 -14.65 5.20 0.37
CA SER A 6 -14.46 5.94 -0.89
C SER A 6 -12.98 6.03 -1.28
N PHE A 7 -12.07 6.14 -0.31
CA PHE A 7 -10.64 6.13 -0.56
C PHE A 7 -10.18 4.77 -1.09
N LEU A 8 -10.72 3.68 -0.52
CA LEU A 8 -10.46 2.34 -0.99
C LEU A 8 -10.98 2.10 -2.42
N GLN A 9 -12.19 2.56 -2.72
CA GLN A 9 -12.78 2.49 -4.07
C GLN A 9 -11.96 3.32 -5.09
N LYS A 10 -11.54 4.53 -4.72
CA LYS A 10 -10.65 5.37 -5.55
C LYS A 10 -9.31 4.69 -5.78
N ALA A 11 -8.71 4.13 -4.73
CA ALA A 11 -7.46 3.41 -4.83
C ALA A 11 -7.56 2.23 -5.81
N ARG A 12 -8.67 1.50 -5.78
CA ARG A 12 -8.97 0.43 -6.74
C ARG A 12 -9.00 0.95 -8.18
N ILE A 13 -9.74 2.02 -8.44
CA ILE A 13 -9.84 2.60 -9.79
C ILE A 13 -8.45 2.98 -10.31
N LEU A 14 -7.68 3.71 -9.50
CA LEU A 14 -6.35 4.19 -9.88
C LEU A 14 -5.36 3.05 -10.12
N ILE A 15 -5.28 2.08 -9.20
CA ILE A 15 -4.31 0.98 -9.33
C ILE A 15 -4.66 0.05 -10.49
N VAL A 16 -5.96 -0.20 -10.71
CA VAL A 16 -6.43 -1.02 -11.84
C VAL A 16 -6.14 -0.33 -13.18
N ASP A 17 -6.28 0.98 -13.26
CA ASP A 17 -5.95 1.71 -14.48
C ASP A 17 -4.45 1.72 -14.77
N LEU A 18 -3.63 2.00 -13.75
CA LEU A 18 -2.17 2.14 -13.89
C LEU A 18 -1.41 0.80 -14.05
N LEU A 19 -1.98 -0.31 -13.58
CA LEU A 19 -1.42 -1.67 -13.66
C LEU A 19 -2.27 -2.62 -14.49
N ARG A 20 -3.15 -2.10 -15.36
CA ARG A 20 -4.15 -2.90 -16.11
C ARG A 20 -3.59 -4.17 -16.74
N ASP A 21 -2.44 -4.05 -17.41
CA ASP A 21 -1.81 -5.16 -18.14
C ASP A 21 -1.04 -6.13 -17.23
N GLU A 22 -0.81 -5.74 -15.98
CA GLU A 22 0.02 -6.45 -15.01
C GLU A 22 -0.84 -7.18 -13.96
N ILE A 23 -2.10 -6.77 -13.80
CA ILE A 23 -3.05 -7.38 -12.87
C ILE A 23 -3.52 -8.74 -13.39
N LYS A 24 -3.49 -9.73 -12.49
CA LYS A 24 -4.12 -11.04 -12.66
C LYS A 24 -5.54 -11.03 -12.08
N SER A 25 -5.72 -10.43 -10.91
CA SER A 25 -7.02 -10.31 -10.25
C SER A 25 -6.99 -9.23 -9.18
N ASP A 26 -8.13 -8.62 -8.89
CA ASP A 26 -8.33 -7.74 -7.74
C ASP A 26 -9.60 -8.11 -6.96
N GLU A 27 -9.58 -7.91 -5.65
CA GLU A 27 -10.66 -8.24 -4.73
C GLU A 27 -10.83 -7.09 -3.72
N LEU A 28 -11.97 -6.39 -3.81
CA LEU A 28 -12.36 -5.34 -2.89
C LEU A 28 -13.32 -5.91 -1.83
N SER A 29 -12.94 -5.81 -0.56
CA SER A 29 -13.80 -6.16 0.58
C SER A 29 -14.07 -4.91 1.42
N GLU A 30 -15.29 -4.40 1.35
CA GLU A 30 -15.71 -3.26 2.19
C GLU A 30 -15.81 -3.67 3.66
N TYR A 31 -16.22 -4.91 3.95
CA TYR A 31 -16.25 -5.46 5.31
C TYR A 31 -14.87 -5.46 5.97
N LEU A 32 -13.83 -5.90 5.24
CA LEU A 32 -12.45 -5.87 5.73
C LEU A 32 -11.76 -4.51 5.52
N SER A 33 -12.44 -3.58 4.86
CA SER A 33 -11.89 -2.30 4.38
C SER A 33 -10.54 -2.47 3.68
N GLN A 34 -10.49 -3.46 2.80
CA GLN A 34 -9.27 -3.94 2.18
C GLN A 34 -9.46 -4.22 0.70
N LEU A 35 -8.47 -3.81 -0.09
CA LEU A 35 -8.30 -4.18 -1.49
C LEU A 35 -7.08 -5.09 -1.59
N LYS A 36 -7.25 -6.24 -2.23
CA LYS A 36 -6.17 -7.15 -2.60
C LYS A 36 -6.00 -7.11 -4.11
N VAL A 37 -4.79 -6.85 -4.58
CA VAL A 37 -4.43 -6.90 -6.01
C VAL A 37 -3.34 -7.94 -6.18
N VAL A 38 -3.54 -8.87 -7.10
CA VAL A 38 -2.58 -9.92 -7.45
C VAL A 38 -2.06 -9.62 -8.85
N LEU A 39 -0.75 -9.48 -8.99
CA LEU A 39 -0.10 -9.24 -10.27
C LEU A 39 0.29 -10.57 -10.94
N LYS A 40 0.45 -10.55 -12.27
CA LYS A 40 0.90 -11.69 -13.08
C LYS A 40 2.29 -12.19 -12.66
N SER A 41 3.12 -11.33 -12.10
CA SER A 41 4.43 -11.67 -11.52
C SER A 41 4.35 -12.49 -10.22
N GLY A 42 3.17 -12.57 -9.58
CA GLY A 42 2.99 -13.19 -8.27
C GLY A 42 3.09 -12.21 -7.09
N ILE A 43 3.45 -10.95 -7.34
CA ILE A 43 3.39 -9.88 -6.32
C ILE A 43 1.94 -9.69 -5.87
N ILE A 44 1.74 -9.52 -4.57
CA ILE A 44 0.43 -9.23 -3.98
C ILE A 44 0.49 -7.90 -3.27
N VAL A 45 -0.42 -6.99 -3.64
CA VAL A 45 -0.59 -5.68 -3.01
C VAL A 45 -1.85 -5.71 -2.16
N TYR A 46 -1.73 -5.31 -0.90
CA TYR A 46 -2.85 -5.06 -0.01
C TYR A 46 -2.93 -3.57 0.29
N ILE A 47 -4.12 -3.00 0.09
CA ILE A 47 -4.42 -1.60 0.39
C ILE A 47 -5.54 -1.58 1.43
N ARG A 48 -5.38 -0.79 2.48
CA ARG A 48 -6.37 -0.62 3.55
C ARG A 48 -6.55 0.86 3.90
N TYR A 49 -7.78 1.20 4.27
CA TYR A 49 -8.15 2.46 4.92
C TYR A 49 -9.17 2.13 6.01
N ASN A 50 -9.14 2.82 7.15
CA ASN A 50 -10.15 2.61 8.19
C ASN A 50 -10.83 3.91 8.64
N GLU A 51 -11.80 3.77 9.53
CA GLU A 51 -12.61 4.86 10.07
C GLU A 51 -11.82 5.87 10.93
N TYR A 52 -10.62 5.50 11.37
CA TYR A 52 -9.72 6.35 12.16
C TYR A 52 -8.77 7.20 11.31
N GLY A 53 -8.82 7.07 9.98
CA GLY A 53 -7.90 7.77 9.08
C GLY A 53 -6.55 7.09 8.92
N GLU A 54 -6.47 5.83 9.35
CA GLU A 54 -5.29 5.01 9.16
C GLU A 54 -5.34 4.31 7.80
N TYR A 55 -4.18 4.09 7.21
CA TYR A 55 -4.01 3.39 5.95
C TYR A 55 -2.82 2.45 5.98
N GLY A 56 -2.82 1.51 5.04
CA GLY A 56 -1.68 0.63 4.84
C GLY A 56 -1.58 0.16 3.40
N TYR A 57 -0.39 0.28 2.81
CA TYR A 57 -0.03 -0.24 1.50
C TYR A 57 1.07 -1.28 1.68
N GLN A 58 0.68 -2.55 1.68
CA GLN A 58 1.62 -3.67 1.85
C GLN A 58 1.86 -4.37 0.51
N ILE A 59 3.12 -4.51 0.13
CA ILE A 59 3.56 -5.23 -1.06
C ILE A 59 4.27 -6.49 -0.60
N LYS A 60 3.72 -7.66 -0.95
CA LYS A 60 4.32 -8.97 -0.73
C LYS A 60 5.02 -9.42 -2.00
N HIS A 61 6.35 -9.58 -1.94
CA HIS A 61 7.21 -9.89 -3.10
C HIS A 61 7.28 -11.37 -3.41
N SER A 62 7.26 -12.21 -2.38
CA SER A 62 7.26 -13.66 -2.52
C SER A 62 6.40 -14.31 -1.43
N PRO A 63 6.09 -15.62 -1.54
CA PRO A 63 5.41 -16.37 -0.49
C PRO A 63 6.16 -16.41 0.84
N GLU A 64 7.47 -16.15 0.83
CA GLU A 64 8.35 -16.25 2.00
C GLU A 64 7.91 -15.32 3.14
N LYS A 65 8.17 -15.77 4.36
CA LYS A 65 7.89 -14.99 5.56
C LYS A 65 8.78 -13.75 5.58
N ASN A 66 8.18 -12.61 5.89
CA ASN A 66 8.83 -11.30 5.98
C ASN A 66 9.40 -10.73 4.66
N ASN A 67 9.10 -11.31 3.50
CA ASN A 67 9.43 -10.68 2.22
C ASN A 67 8.33 -9.72 1.78
N PHE A 68 8.20 -8.62 2.53
CA PHE A 68 7.25 -7.56 2.23
C PHE A 68 7.84 -6.18 2.52
N SER A 69 7.20 -5.17 1.95
CA SER A 69 7.35 -3.79 2.38
C SER A 69 6.01 -3.15 2.60
N ARG A 70 5.96 -2.15 3.49
CA ARG A 70 4.70 -1.56 3.92
C ARG A 70 4.85 -0.07 4.16
N PHE A 71 3.98 0.72 3.55
CA PHE A 71 3.78 2.13 3.93
C PHE A 71 2.52 2.20 4.78
N ASP A 72 2.58 2.83 5.95
CA ASP A 72 1.42 2.99 6.82
C ASP A 72 1.58 4.15 7.82
N ASN A 73 0.53 4.41 8.60
CA ASN A 73 0.50 5.44 9.64
C ASN A 73 -0.09 4.95 10.98
N PHE A 74 -0.06 3.64 11.25
CA PHE A 74 -0.71 3.06 12.46
C PHE A 74 0.05 3.38 13.76
N ASP A 75 1.36 3.55 13.68
CA ASP A 75 2.24 3.77 14.85
C ASP A 75 2.90 5.14 14.72
N ASP A 76 2.78 5.95 15.76
CA ASP A 76 3.39 7.27 15.87
C ASP A 76 4.71 7.24 16.66
N ARG A 77 5.23 6.07 17.04
CA ARG A 77 6.44 5.97 17.88
C ARG A 77 7.75 6.01 17.10
N TRP A 78 7.68 5.97 15.77
CA TRP A 78 8.86 5.97 14.91
C TRP A 78 9.45 7.38 14.79
N ASP A 79 10.73 7.51 15.09
CA ASP A 79 11.50 8.75 14.92
C ASP A 79 11.86 8.97 13.44
N VAL A 80 10.85 9.37 12.66
CA VAL A 80 10.98 9.69 11.23
C VAL A 80 10.37 11.06 10.95
N SER A 81 10.94 11.79 9.98
CA SER A 81 10.51 13.16 9.66
C SER A 81 9.07 13.29 9.14
N THR A 82 8.45 12.17 8.77
CA THR A 82 7.09 12.10 8.21
C THR A 82 6.08 11.49 9.17
N GLN A 83 6.40 11.36 10.46
CA GLN A 83 5.50 10.83 11.49
C GLN A 83 4.09 11.46 11.38
N PRO A 84 3.00 10.67 11.44
CA PRO A 84 2.96 9.22 11.72
C PRO A 84 3.27 8.34 10.49
N HIS A 85 3.45 8.91 9.31
CA HIS A 85 3.66 8.17 8.06
C HIS A 85 5.06 7.59 8.01
N HIS A 86 5.17 6.28 7.83
CA HIS A 86 6.46 5.59 7.81
C HIS A 86 6.46 4.41 6.83
N PHE A 87 7.66 4.02 6.41
CA PHE A 87 7.89 2.94 5.46
C PHE A 87 8.73 1.84 6.11
N HIS A 88 8.16 0.63 6.18
CA HIS A 88 8.82 -0.59 6.60
C HIS A 88 9.56 -1.20 5.41
N LYS A 89 10.89 -1.08 5.41
CA LYS A 89 11.78 -1.72 4.43
C LYS A 89 12.28 -3.06 4.99
N GLY A 90 11.55 -4.14 4.71
CA GLY A 90 11.96 -5.49 5.11
C GLY A 90 11.92 -5.72 6.64
N ASN A 91 12.94 -6.39 7.18
CA ASN A 91 12.89 -7.05 8.49
C ASN A 91 13.12 -6.17 9.74
N ALA A 92 13.45 -4.88 9.62
CA ALA A 92 13.66 -4.03 10.79
C ALA A 92 13.78 -2.52 10.52
N GLU A 93 13.95 -2.10 9.26
CA GLU A 93 14.23 -0.70 8.95
C GLU A 93 12.92 0.08 8.73
N VAL A 94 12.75 1.16 9.49
CA VAL A 94 11.65 2.10 9.34
C VAL A 94 12.22 3.45 8.94
N ILE A 95 11.78 3.97 7.79
CA ILE A 95 12.23 5.25 7.25
C ILE A 95 11.05 6.17 6.94
N ALA A 96 11.36 7.42 6.62
CA ALA A 96 10.37 8.40 6.18
C ALA A 96 9.58 7.90 4.97
N SER A 97 8.26 8.08 5.01
CA SER A 97 7.33 7.68 3.96
C SER A 97 6.95 8.88 3.10
N PRO A 98 6.93 8.77 1.77
CA PRO A 98 6.38 9.80 0.89
C PRO A 98 4.85 9.79 0.83
N MET A 99 4.20 8.81 1.46
CA MET A 99 2.76 8.60 1.43
C MET A 99 2.05 9.42 2.50
N SER A 100 0.81 9.84 2.22
CA SER A 100 0.01 10.68 3.14
C SER A 100 -1.36 10.10 3.49
N GLY A 101 -1.75 9.00 2.87
CA GLY A 101 -3.09 8.40 2.96
C GLY A 101 -4.08 8.91 1.91
N ASP A 102 -3.66 9.79 0.99
CA ASP A 102 -4.49 10.25 -0.14
C ASP A 102 -4.30 9.33 -1.35
N PRO A 103 -5.33 8.59 -1.81
CA PRO A 103 -5.22 7.73 -2.98
C PRO A 103 -4.70 8.41 -4.25
N HIS A 104 -5.02 9.69 -4.48
CA HIS A 104 -4.59 10.39 -5.70
C HIS A 104 -3.09 10.66 -5.74
N HIS A 105 -2.49 10.88 -4.57
CA HIS A 105 -1.06 11.07 -4.41
C HIS A 105 -0.34 9.72 -4.27
N ASP A 106 -0.86 8.84 -3.43
CA ASP A 106 -0.15 7.63 -2.99
C ASP A 106 -0.17 6.50 -4.01
N ILE A 107 -1.26 6.30 -4.75
CA ILE A 107 -1.35 5.18 -5.69
C ILE A 107 -0.38 5.30 -6.88
N PRO A 108 -0.22 6.48 -7.52
CA PRO A 108 0.84 6.67 -8.51
C PRO A 108 2.24 6.37 -7.98
N LEU A 109 2.54 6.79 -6.74
CA LEU A 109 3.81 6.48 -6.08
C LEU A 109 3.96 4.97 -5.85
N LEU A 110 2.94 4.33 -5.31
CA LEU A 110 2.92 2.89 -5.03
C LEU A 110 3.17 2.07 -6.31
N VAL A 111 2.51 2.46 -7.42
CA VAL A 111 2.71 1.86 -8.75
C VAL A 111 4.15 2.03 -9.21
N LYS A 112 4.73 3.23 -9.05
CA LYS A 112 6.14 3.48 -9.37
C LYS A 112 7.06 2.55 -8.57
N PHE A 113 6.84 2.42 -7.27
CA PHE A 113 7.61 1.50 -6.40
C PHE A 113 7.53 0.04 -6.87
N ILE A 114 6.35 -0.42 -7.26
CA ILE A 114 6.14 -1.78 -7.79
C ILE A 114 6.91 -1.97 -9.10
N LYS A 115 6.83 -1.02 -10.03
CA LYS A 115 7.45 -1.12 -11.38
C LYS A 115 8.98 -1.01 -11.33
N GLU A 116 9.53 -0.17 -10.48
CA GLU A 116 10.97 0.03 -10.39
C GLU A 116 11.68 -1.10 -9.63
N GLY A 117 10.94 -2.01 -9.00
CA GLY A 117 11.52 -3.11 -8.22
C GLY A 117 12.39 -2.60 -7.07
N ILE A 118 12.16 -1.37 -6.59
CA ILE A 118 12.93 -0.69 -5.53
C ILE A 118 12.76 -1.37 -4.16
N ILE A 119 12.03 -2.48 -4.13
CA ILE A 119 11.87 -3.27 -2.94
C ILE A 119 12.82 -4.46 -3.06
N ASN A 120 13.97 -4.33 -2.39
CA ASN A 120 15.15 -5.22 -2.34
C ASN A 120 16.41 -4.74 -3.10
N ARG A 121 16.60 -3.42 -3.30
CA ARG A 121 17.96 -2.86 -3.47
C ARG A 121 18.41 -2.08 -2.24
#